data_AF-A0A0L0ELF7-F1
#
_entry.id   AF-A0A0L0ELF7-F1
#
_cell.length_a   1.000
_cell.length_b   1.000
_cell.length_c   1.000
_cell.angle_alpha   90.00
_cell.angle_beta   90.00
_cell.angle_gamma   90.00
#
_symmetry.space_group_name_H-M   'P 1'
#
loop_
_entity.id
_entity.type
_entity.pdbx_description
1 polymer ?
#
loop_
_entity_poly.entity_id
_entity_poly.type
_entity_poly.pdbx_seq_one_letter_code
_entity_poly.pdbx_strand_id
1 'polypeptide(L)'
;NKLSARGIVVYLETPIEKQVARTQRDKRRPLLQTEEDSRDVLVRLADEREPLYKEVADHVVRTDEQSAKVVANQIIEKLDF
;
A
#
# COMPACT_ATOMS: atom_id res chain seq x y z
N ASN A 1 -15.09 -9.54 8.30
CA ASN A 1 -13.67 -9.15 8.27
C ASN A 1 -12.90 -9.88 9.37
N LYS A 2 -11.83 -10.64 9.04
CA LYS A 2 -11.07 -11.44 10.05
C LYS A 2 -9.73 -10.80 10.49
N LEU A 3 -9.29 -9.73 9.83
CA LEU A 3 -8.07 -9.00 10.24
C LEU A 3 -8.34 -8.03 11.40
N SER A 4 -9.35 -7.17 11.29
CA SER A 4 -9.66 -6.15 12.31
C SER A 4 -9.97 -6.71 13.71
N ALA A 5 -10.42 -7.97 13.78
CA ALA A 5 -10.73 -8.62 15.05
C ALA A 5 -9.52 -9.25 15.78
N ARG A 6 -8.30 -9.15 15.22
CA ARG A 6 -7.12 -9.93 15.69
C ARG A 6 -5.83 -9.13 15.84
N GLY A 7 -5.89 -7.81 15.72
CA GLY A 7 -4.72 -6.94 15.82
C GLY A 7 -4.98 -5.61 15.16
N ILE A 8 -3.92 -4.81 15.06
CA ILE A 8 -3.98 -3.47 14.47
C ILE A 8 -3.62 -3.56 12.98
N VAL A 9 -4.46 -3.00 12.13
CA VAL A 9 -4.31 -2.98 10.68
C VAL A 9 -3.82 -1.60 10.24
N VAL A 10 -2.64 -1.58 9.63
CA VAL A 10 -2.04 -0.35 9.07
C VAL A 10 -2.07 -0.41 7.55
N TYR A 11 -2.72 0.58 6.93
CA TYR A 11 -2.65 0.77 5.47
C TYR A 11 -1.49 1.71 5.12
N LEU A 12 -0.59 1.22 4.26
CA LEU A 12 0.52 1.99 3.70
C LEU A 12 0.09 2.66 2.39
N GLU A 13 -0.35 3.92 2.49
CA GLU A 13 -0.80 4.72 1.34
C GLU A 13 0.43 5.14 0.50
N THR A 14 0.50 4.65 -0.73
CA THR A 14 1.60 4.93 -1.66
C THR A 14 1.08 5.53 -2.96
N PRO A 15 1.59 6.67 -3.44
CA PRO A 15 1.22 7.24 -4.74
C PRO A 15 1.50 6.26 -5.90
N ILE A 16 0.66 6.28 -6.94
CA ILE A 16 0.79 5.40 -8.13
C ILE A 16 2.19 5.43 -8.72
N GLU A 17 2.80 6.62 -8.84
CA GLU A 17 4.17 6.77 -9.38
C GLU A 17 5.21 5.96 -8.62
N LYS A 18 5.10 5.93 -7.29
CA LYS A 18 6.02 5.18 -6.44
C LYS A 18 5.73 3.68 -6.52
N GLN A 19 4.46 3.29 -6.70
CA GLN A 19 4.12 1.89 -6.96
C GLN A 19 4.77 1.44 -8.27
N VAL A 20 4.55 2.17 -9.38
CA VAL A 20 5.16 1.88 -10.69
C VAL A 20 6.68 1.75 -10.57
N ALA A 21 7.36 2.75 -10.00
CA ALA A 21 8.82 2.74 -9.87
C ALA A 21 9.35 1.55 -9.06
N ARG A 22 8.64 1.13 -8.01
CA ARG A 22 9.02 -0.01 -7.15
C ARG A 22 8.72 -1.35 -7.81
N THR A 23 7.72 -1.43 -8.70
CA THR A 23 7.26 -2.71 -9.28
C THR A 23 7.72 -2.96 -10.71
N GLN A 24 8.20 -1.94 -11.43
CA GLN A 24 8.51 -2.01 -12.87
C GLN A 24 9.44 -3.18 -13.26
N ARG A 25 10.38 -3.57 -12.39
CA ARG A 25 11.35 -4.65 -12.66
C ARG A 25 10.99 -5.99 -12.00
N ASP A 26 9.90 -6.05 -11.24
CA ASP A 26 9.52 -7.22 -10.46
C ASP A 26 8.61 -8.16 -11.26
N LYS A 27 9.22 -9.15 -11.93
CA LYS A 27 8.52 -10.15 -12.75
C LYS A 27 7.62 -11.10 -11.95
N ARG A 28 7.67 -11.05 -10.61
CA ARG A 28 6.86 -11.91 -9.72
C ARG A 28 5.48 -11.32 -9.43
N ARG A 29 5.04 -10.31 -10.17
CA ARG A 29 3.76 -9.63 -10.00
C ARG A 29 2.82 -9.95 -11.16
N PRO A 30 2.12 -11.09 -11.16
CA PRO A 30 1.33 -11.56 -12.31
C PRO A 30 0.35 -10.52 -12.85
N LEU A 31 -0.30 -9.76 -11.97
CA LEU A 31 -1.25 -8.70 -12.37
C LEU A 31 -0.58 -7.56 -13.17
N LEU A 32 0.73 -7.36 -13.01
CA LEU A 32 1.50 -6.36 -13.75
C LEU A 32 2.29 -6.97 -14.91
N GLN A 33 2.17 -8.28 -15.17
CA GLN A 33 2.81 -8.97 -16.29
C GLN A 33 1.82 -9.15 -17.44
N THR A 34 1.24 -8.05 -17.89
CA THR A 34 0.23 -7.99 -18.95
C THR A 34 0.75 -7.11 -20.10
N GLU A 35 0.04 -7.11 -21.23
CA GLU A 35 0.33 -6.18 -22.33
C GLU A 35 -0.06 -4.72 -22.01
N GLU A 36 -0.96 -4.53 -21.05
CA GLU A 36 -1.37 -3.22 -20.53
C GLU A 36 -0.24 -2.53 -19.76
N ASP A 37 -0.20 -1.19 -19.82
CA ASP A 37 0.74 -0.40 -19.04
C ASP A 37 0.54 -0.65 -17.53
N SER A 38 1.64 -0.92 -16.83
CA SER A 38 1.60 -1.22 -15.38
C SER A 38 0.95 -0.11 -14.57
N ARG A 39 1.06 1.16 -15.01
CA ARG A 39 0.42 2.31 -14.37
C ARG A 39 -1.10 2.18 -14.42
N ASP A 40 -1.67 1.87 -15.58
CA ASP A 40 -3.12 1.81 -15.79
C ASP A 40 -3.72 0.67 -14.96
N VAL A 41 -3.02 -0.48 -14.91
CA VAL A 41 -3.37 -1.57 -14.00
C VAL A 41 -3.36 -1.09 -12.55
N LEU A 42 -2.31 -0.40 -12.10
CA LEU A 42 -2.20 0.08 -10.72
C LEU A 42 -3.26 1.13 -10.36
N VAL A 43 -3.65 2.01 -11.30
CA VAL A 43 -4.73 2.99 -11.10
C VAL A 43 -6.06 2.27 -10.87
N ARG A 44 -6.44 1.35 -11.77
CA ARG A 44 -7.68 0.57 -11.62
C ARG A 44 -7.69 -0.24 -10.33
N LEU A 45 -6.56 -0.88 -9.99
CA LEU A 45 -6.44 -1.62 -8.74
C LEU A 45 -6.56 -0.70 -7.52
N ALA A 46 -6.09 0.55 -7.59
CA ALA A 46 -6.26 1.52 -6.52
C ALA A 46 -7.73 1.94 -6.37
N ASP A 47 -8.42 2.25 -7.47
CA ASP A 47 -9.84 2.62 -7.46
C ASP A 47 -10.72 1.53 -6.82
N GLU A 48 -10.44 0.27 -7.13
CA GLU A 48 -11.19 -0.87 -6.59
C GLU A 48 -10.84 -1.19 -5.13
N ARG A 49 -9.56 -1.04 -4.74
CA ARG A 49 -9.07 -1.58 -3.46
C ARG A 49 -8.85 -0.55 -2.38
N GLU A 50 -8.60 0.71 -2.72
CA GLU A 50 -8.40 1.76 -1.73
C GLU A 50 -9.59 1.90 -0.76
N PRO A 51 -10.87 1.84 -1.19
CA PRO A 51 -11.99 1.84 -0.26
C PRO A 51 -11.94 0.66 0.72
N LEU A 52 -11.57 -0.53 0.25
CA LEU A 52 -11.47 -1.74 1.06
C LEU A 52 -10.31 -1.64 2.05
N TYR A 53 -9.16 -1.10 1.63
CA TYR A 53 -8.02 -0.88 2.51
C TYR A 53 -8.35 0.15 3.60
N LYS A 54 -9.04 1.24 3.25
CA LYS A 54 -9.49 2.25 4.23
C LYS A 54 -10.55 1.71 5.19
N GLU A 55 -11.46 0.86 4.73
CA GLU A 55 -12.49 0.25 5.57
C GLU A 55 -11.89 -0.61 6.70
N VAL A 56 -10.82 -1.34 6.41
CA VAL A 56 -10.21 -2.28 7.37
C VAL A 56 -9.08 -1.70 8.21
N ALA A 57 -8.57 -0.52 7.85
CA ALA A 57 -7.40 0.07 8.50
C ALA A 57 -7.79 0.84 9.77
N ASP A 58 -7.11 0.52 10.86
CA ASP A 58 -7.14 1.33 12.08
C ASP A 58 -6.31 2.61 11.90
N HIS A 59 -5.21 2.51 11.13
CA HIS A 59 -4.36 3.64 10.79
C HIS A 59 -3.96 3.65 9.31
N VAL A 60 -3.93 4.85 8.74
CA VAL A 60 -3.36 5.11 7.41
C VAL A 60 -2.04 5.86 7.57
N VAL A 61 -0.98 5.34 6.95
CA VAL A 61 0.35 5.95 6.93
C VAL A 61 0.77 6.19 5.51
N ARG A 62 1.08 7.45 5.17
CA ARG A 62 1.60 7.82 3.86
C ARG A 62 3.06 7.43 3.78
N THR A 63 3.40 6.62 2.77
CA THR A 63 4.77 6.14 2.56
C THR A 63 5.39 6.85 1.36
N ASP A 64 5.56 8.16 1.50
CA ASP A 64 6.19 9.04 0.52
C ASP A 64 7.70 8.72 0.35
N GLU A 65 8.57 9.72 0.14
CA GLU A 65 10.01 9.50 -0.08
C GLU A 65 10.78 9.04 1.17
N GLN A 66 10.07 8.65 2.22
CA GLN A 66 10.64 8.16 3.46
C GLN A 66 11.21 6.75 3.34
N SER A 67 12.30 6.52 4.07
CA SER A 67 12.87 5.18 4.25
C SER A 67 11.92 4.28 5.04
N ALA A 68 12.01 2.96 4.84
CA ALA A 68 11.21 1.99 5.60
C ALA A 68 11.39 2.15 7.12
N LYS A 69 12.58 2.57 7.60
CA LYS A 69 12.84 2.84 9.01
C LYS A 69 12.02 4.02 9.54
N VAL A 70 11.91 5.10 8.75
CA VAL A 70 11.12 6.28 9.12
C VAL A 70 9.64 5.93 9.18
N VAL A 71 9.13 5.22 8.16
CA VAL A 71 7.74 4.75 8.15
C VAL A 71 7.45 3.83 9.34
N ALA A 72 8.37 2.91 9.67
CA ALA A 72 8.21 2.04 10.83
C ALA A 72 8.15 2.82 12.15
N ASN A 73 9.01 3.82 12.33
CA ASN A 73 8.97 4.68 13.52
C ASN A 73 7.66 5.47 13.62
N GLN A 74 7.14 6.02 12.52
CA GLN A 74 5.83 6.69 12.51
C GLN A 74 4.69 5.75 12.89
N ILE A 75 4.77 4.48 12.49
CA ILE A 75 3.80 3.46 12.90
C ILE A 75 3.92 3.25 14.41
N ILE A 76 5.11 3.02 14.95
CA ILE A 76 5.34 2.85 16.40
C ILE A 76 4.77 4.04 17.18
N GLU A 77 5.07 5.27 16.76
CA GLU A 77 4.55 6.50 17.38
C GLU A 77 3.02 6.59 17.33
N LYS A 78 2.38 6.18 16.23
CA LYS A 78 0.91 6.19 16.10
C LYS A 78 0.21 5.14 16.96
N LEU A 79 0.94 4.09 17.35
CA LEU A 79 0.43 2.98 18.14
C LEU A 79 0.70 3.16 19.65
N ASP A 80 1.26 4.32 20.05
CA ASP A 80 1.64 4.64 21.43
C ASP A 80 2.56 3.58 22.08
N PHE A 81 3.45 2.99 21.28
CA PHE A 81 4.50 2.07 21.76
C PHE A 81 5.78 2.79 22.21
#